data_AF-W3X5R0-F1
#
_entry.id   AF-W3X5R0-F1
#
_cell.length_a   1.000
_cell.length_b   1.000
_cell.length_c   1.000
_cell.angle_alpha   90.00
_cell.angle_beta   90.00
_cell.angle_gamma   90.00
#
_symmetry.space_group_name_H-M   'P 1'
#
loop_
_entity.id
_entity.type
_entity.pdbx_description
1 polymer ?
#
loop_
_entity_poly.entity_id
_entity_poly.type
_entity_poly.pdbx_seq_one_letter_code
_entity_poly.pdbx_strand_id
1 'polypeptide(L)'
;MFPGVRDYRIAWVLPSSDQQAVARDYFDHDIVSCYSSTCRVTYTFGRVEQHKVVMASPASNAENQSTDYIIEDLLRHVPSIRAGFLVSSDAVAPRAGIARVGDVVVGGTSPNMERGVIYLDAEKAGKEKRIRIIGASQTLPATVVKAVREAMNPEGRKDWEKRLGQDRFTLVMRSVVSSNNGFQPDFVKHLRQALIGVIASSKQGIEDTTLLENIVAERDIICFETQAATMCSYPFLVVTGISKYCDNV
;
A
#
# COMPACT_ATOMS: atom_id res chain seq x y z
N MET A 1 -29.41 -5.77 3.05
CA MET A 1 -28.32 -6.76 2.91
C MET A 1 -28.12 -7.00 1.42
N PHE A 2 -26.93 -6.79 0.89
CA PHE A 2 -26.66 -7.01 -0.53
C PHE A 2 -26.57 -8.51 -0.82
N PRO A 3 -27.37 -9.06 -1.74
CA PRO A 3 -27.26 -10.47 -2.12
C PRO A 3 -25.89 -10.71 -2.78
N GLY A 4 -25.22 -11.80 -2.40
CA GLY A 4 -23.93 -12.19 -3.01
C GLY A 4 -22.66 -11.67 -2.32
N VAL A 5 -22.74 -10.97 -1.17
CA VAL A 5 -21.54 -10.53 -0.42
C VAL A 5 -20.60 -11.69 -0.06
N ARG A 6 -21.14 -12.89 0.14
CA ARG A 6 -20.35 -14.11 0.47
C ARG A 6 -19.45 -14.60 -0.66
N ASP A 7 -19.61 -14.08 -1.87
CA ASP A 7 -18.77 -14.45 -3.00
C ASP A 7 -17.46 -13.66 -3.07
N TYR A 8 -17.38 -12.56 -2.31
CA TYR A 8 -16.20 -11.72 -2.25
C TYR A 8 -15.17 -12.34 -1.31
N ARG A 9 -13.96 -12.58 -1.84
CA ARG A 9 -12.86 -13.25 -1.11
C ARG A 9 -11.64 -12.35 -0.94
N ILE A 10 -11.59 -11.25 -1.68
CA ILE A 10 -10.47 -10.31 -1.69
C ILE A 10 -10.96 -8.95 -1.21
N ALA A 11 -10.24 -8.36 -0.25
CA ALA A 11 -10.52 -7.05 0.31
C ALA A 11 -9.39 -6.07 0.00
N TRP A 12 -9.73 -4.88 -0.49
CA TRP A 12 -8.84 -3.73 -0.53
C TRP A 12 -9.31 -2.72 0.50
N VAL A 13 -8.47 -2.36 1.46
CA VAL A 13 -8.77 -1.35 2.46
C VAL A 13 -7.95 -0.12 2.13
N LEU A 14 -8.65 0.98 1.90
CA LEU A 14 -8.06 2.25 1.49
C LEU A 14 -8.26 3.28 2.61
N PRO A 15 -7.17 3.86 3.14
CA PRO A 15 -7.21 4.86 4.20
C PRO A 15 -8.05 6.12 3.94
N SER A 16 -8.33 6.46 2.69
CA SER A 16 -9.12 7.65 2.35
C SER A 16 -10.12 7.42 1.20
N SER A 17 -11.15 8.25 1.13
CA SER A 17 -12.11 8.19 0.02
C SER A 17 -11.51 8.61 -1.32
N ASP A 18 -10.52 9.50 -1.33
CA ASP A 18 -9.77 9.89 -2.54
C ASP A 18 -8.98 8.71 -3.12
N GLN A 19 -8.30 7.95 -2.26
CA GLN A 19 -7.60 6.73 -2.68
C GLN A 19 -8.59 5.70 -3.23
N GLN A 20 -9.77 5.54 -2.59
CA GLN A 20 -10.82 4.67 -3.11
C GLN A 20 -11.33 5.13 -4.47
N ALA A 21 -11.51 6.44 -4.68
CA ALA A 21 -11.98 6.98 -5.96
C ALA A 21 -11.02 6.61 -7.10
N VAL A 22 -9.70 6.72 -6.87
CA VAL A 22 -8.69 6.30 -7.85
C VAL A 22 -8.67 4.78 -8.02
N ALA A 23 -8.73 4.01 -6.92
CA ALA A 23 -8.68 2.56 -6.99
C ALA A 23 -9.91 1.96 -7.67
N ARG A 24 -11.07 2.60 -7.57
CA ARG A 24 -12.34 2.17 -8.20
C ARG A 24 -12.20 2.03 -9.71
N ASP A 25 -11.38 2.86 -10.36
CA ASP A 25 -11.17 2.83 -11.81
C ASP A 25 -10.49 1.53 -12.29
N TYR A 26 -9.93 0.73 -11.37
CA TYR A 26 -9.37 -0.58 -11.67
C TYR A 26 -10.39 -1.73 -11.63
N PHE A 27 -11.65 -1.46 -11.29
CA PHE A 27 -12.70 -2.48 -11.41
C PHE A 27 -13.23 -2.52 -12.85
N ASP A 28 -13.38 -3.73 -13.38
CA ASP A 28 -13.79 -3.96 -14.77
C ASP A 28 -15.32 -3.90 -14.95
N HIS A 29 -16.07 -4.50 -14.02
CA HIS A 29 -17.53 -4.68 -14.12
C HIS A 29 -18.18 -4.94 -12.75
N ASP A 30 -19.52 -4.98 -12.75
CA ASP A 30 -20.38 -5.24 -11.58
C ASP A 30 -20.14 -4.28 -10.41
N ILE A 31 -19.78 -3.03 -10.72
CA ILE A 31 -19.38 -2.05 -9.72
C ILE A 31 -20.61 -1.52 -8.98
N VAL A 32 -20.72 -1.87 -7.70
CA VAL A 32 -21.81 -1.43 -6.82
C VAL A 32 -21.20 -0.87 -5.54
N SER A 33 -21.56 0.36 -5.20
CA SER A 33 -21.16 0.98 -3.95
C SER A 33 -22.31 1.05 -2.96
N CYS A 34 -21.99 0.88 -1.68
CA CYS A 34 -22.92 1.12 -0.61
C CYS A 34 -22.24 1.83 0.56
N TYR A 35 -23.03 2.58 1.29
CA TYR A 35 -22.59 3.37 2.43
C TYR A 35 -23.27 2.86 3.69
N SER A 36 -22.46 2.57 4.71
CA SER A 36 -22.96 2.31 6.06
C SER A 36 -22.99 3.64 6.82
N SER A 37 -24.18 4.20 7.06
CA SER A 37 -24.32 5.43 7.85
C SER A 37 -23.93 5.26 9.32
N THR A 38 -24.18 4.07 9.87
CA THR A 38 -23.84 3.72 11.24
C THR A 38 -22.32 3.65 11.43
N CYS A 39 -21.62 2.98 10.50
CA CYS A 39 -20.18 2.76 10.63
C CYS A 39 -19.36 3.83 9.91
N ARG A 40 -20.00 4.67 9.09
CA ARG A 40 -19.35 5.67 8.23
C ARG A 40 -18.27 5.08 7.33
N VAL A 41 -18.51 3.86 6.85
CA VAL A 41 -17.65 3.13 5.91
C VAL A 41 -18.35 3.08 4.55
N THR A 42 -17.59 3.32 3.49
CA THR A 42 -18.02 3.09 2.11
C THR A 42 -17.47 1.76 1.64
N TYR A 43 -18.34 0.92 1.10
CA TYR A 43 -17.96 -0.33 0.44
C TYR A 43 -18.17 -0.18 -1.06
N THR A 44 -17.20 -0.60 -1.86
CA THR A 44 -17.35 -0.74 -3.31
C THR A 44 -17.06 -2.16 -3.71
N PHE A 45 -18.07 -2.84 -4.22
CA PHE A 45 -18.00 -4.21 -4.71
C PHE A 45 -17.79 -4.18 -6.22
N GLY A 46 -17.00 -5.11 -6.74
CA GLY A 46 -16.84 -5.29 -8.18
C GLY A 46 -15.88 -6.41 -8.50
N ARG A 47 -15.36 -6.37 -9.73
CA ARG A 47 -14.49 -7.43 -10.24
C ARG A 47 -13.21 -6.85 -10.82
N VAL A 48 -12.11 -7.53 -10.54
CA VAL A 48 -10.81 -7.37 -11.21
C VAL A 48 -10.51 -8.71 -11.86
N GLU A 49 -10.66 -8.75 -13.17
CA GLU A 49 -10.66 -9.95 -14.00
C GLU A 49 -11.63 -11.03 -13.46
N GLN A 50 -11.12 -12.23 -13.19
CA GLN A 50 -11.87 -13.33 -12.58
C GLN A 50 -12.20 -13.11 -11.10
N HIS A 51 -11.59 -12.14 -10.42
CA HIS A 51 -11.68 -12.01 -8.96
C HIS A 51 -12.77 -11.03 -8.53
N LYS A 52 -13.63 -11.46 -7.58
CA LYS A 52 -14.55 -10.58 -6.88
C LYS A 52 -13.83 -9.88 -5.72
N VAL A 53 -13.76 -8.56 -5.80
CA VAL A 53 -13.02 -7.69 -4.88
C VAL A 53 -13.99 -6.71 -4.21
N VAL A 54 -13.84 -6.52 -2.90
CA VAL A 54 -14.52 -5.45 -2.15
C VAL A 54 -13.49 -4.44 -1.70
N MET A 55 -13.72 -3.17 -2.01
CA MET A 55 -13.02 -2.04 -1.42
C MET A 55 -13.77 -1.59 -0.17
N ALA A 56 -13.05 -1.19 0.86
CA ALA A 56 -13.58 -0.49 2.01
C ALA A 56 -12.71 0.73 2.32
N SER A 57 -13.35 1.89 2.52
CA SER A 57 -12.69 3.13 2.92
C SER A 57 -13.54 3.89 3.93
N PRO A 58 -12.99 4.90 4.63
CA PRO A 58 -13.84 5.87 5.28
C PRO A 58 -14.80 6.51 4.27
N ALA A 59 -15.97 6.93 4.75
CA ALA A 59 -16.81 7.81 3.96
C ALA A 59 -16.17 9.19 3.83
N SER A 60 -16.44 9.88 2.72
CA SER A 60 -15.88 11.20 2.42
C SER A 60 -16.20 12.27 3.47
N ASN A 61 -17.25 12.08 4.25
CA ASN A 61 -17.64 12.94 5.37
C ASN A 61 -17.04 12.49 6.73
N ALA A 62 -16.15 11.48 6.74
CA ALA A 62 -15.65 10.82 7.93
C ALA A 62 -14.23 10.24 7.74
N GLU A 63 -13.30 11.00 7.16
CA GLU A 63 -11.92 10.58 6.81
C GLU A 63 -11.01 10.14 7.98
N ASN A 64 -11.44 10.32 9.23
CA ASN A 64 -10.62 10.00 10.42
C ASN A 64 -10.86 8.58 10.97
N GLN A 65 -11.46 7.67 10.21
CA GLN A 65 -11.66 6.29 10.66
C GLN A 65 -10.35 5.51 10.66
N SER A 66 -10.02 4.87 11.77
CA SER A 66 -8.83 4.01 11.83
C SER A 66 -8.98 2.79 10.92
N THR A 67 -7.88 2.32 10.33
CA THR A 67 -7.87 1.13 9.46
C THR A 67 -8.38 -0.13 10.18
N ASP A 68 -8.04 -0.30 11.46
CA ASP A 68 -8.54 -1.39 12.32
C ASP A 68 -10.07 -1.47 12.34
N TYR A 69 -10.73 -0.34 12.58
CA TYR A 69 -12.18 -0.23 12.61
C TYR A 69 -12.82 -0.57 11.26
N ILE A 70 -12.23 -0.09 10.16
CA ILE A 70 -12.73 -0.38 8.80
C ILE A 70 -12.63 -1.88 8.52
N ILE A 71 -11.52 -2.53 8.90
CA ILE A 71 -11.34 -3.97 8.74
C ILE A 71 -12.33 -4.75 9.60
N GLU A 72 -12.52 -4.37 10.86
CA GLU A 72 -13.47 -5.02 11.75
C GLU A 72 -14.90 -4.96 11.20
N ASP A 73 -15.33 -3.78 10.71
CA ASP A 73 -16.64 -3.61 10.10
C ASP A 73 -16.78 -4.41 8.79
N LEU A 74 -15.74 -4.37 7.94
CA LEU A 74 -15.69 -5.11 6.69
C LEU A 74 -15.82 -6.61 6.93
N LEU A 75 -15.09 -7.17 7.89
CA LEU A 75 -15.11 -8.62 8.17
C LEU A 75 -16.42 -9.06 8.82
N ARG A 76 -17.09 -8.17 9.58
CA ARG A 76 -18.48 -8.41 10.04
C ARG A 76 -19.46 -8.41 8.87
N HIS A 77 -19.28 -7.52 7.90
CA HIS A 77 -20.17 -7.39 6.75
C HIS A 77 -19.93 -8.47 5.67
N VAL A 78 -18.68 -8.83 5.44
CA VAL A 78 -18.18 -9.74 4.40
C VAL A 78 -17.27 -10.79 5.05
N PRO A 79 -17.82 -11.75 5.82
CA PRO A 79 -17.01 -12.75 6.53
C PRO A 79 -16.31 -13.77 5.61
N SER A 80 -16.57 -13.70 4.31
CA SER A 80 -16.00 -14.56 3.28
C SER A 80 -14.58 -14.19 2.87
N ILE A 81 -14.05 -13.04 3.29
CA ILE A 81 -12.72 -12.55 2.93
C ILE A 81 -11.63 -13.52 3.38
N ARG A 82 -10.68 -13.80 2.48
CA ARG A 82 -9.54 -14.70 2.67
C ARG A 82 -8.20 -14.06 2.33
N ALA A 83 -8.20 -12.96 1.59
CA ALA A 83 -7.03 -12.15 1.28
C ALA A 83 -7.39 -10.67 1.46
N GLY A 84 -6.58 -9.95 2.24
CA GLY A 84 -6.77 -8.54 2.51
C GLY A 84 -5.54 -7.74 2.16
N PHE A 85 -5.74 -6.54 1.63
CA PHE A 85 -4.69 -5.62 1.21
C PHE A 85 -4.98 -4.24 1.80
N LEU A 86 -4.06 -3.69 2.58
CA LEU A 86 -4.03 -2.27 2.88
C LEU A 86 -3.32 -1.58 1.71
N VAL A 87 -4.03 -0.70 1.01
CA VAL A 87 -3.54 0.00 -0.17
C VAL A 87 -3.51 1.49 0.12
N SER A 88 -2.32 2.09 0.19
CA SER A 88 -2.14 3.52 0.48
C SER A 88 -1.12 4.16 -0.46
N SER A 89 -1.10 5.50 -0.54
CA SER A 89 -0.15 6.25 -1.36
C SER A 89 0.71 7.23 -0.57
N ASP A 90 0.64 7.18 0.77
CA ASP A 90 1.12 8.26 1.63
C ASP A 90 2.40 7.91 2.39
N ALA A 91 3.05 6.80 2.05
CA ALA A 91 4.30 6.42 2.67
C ALA A 91 5.41 7.42 2.35
N VAL A 92 6.39 7.42 3.24
CA VAL A 92 7.53 8.33 3.23
C VAL A 92 8.81 7.52 3.12
N ALA A 93 9.68 7.89 2.18
CA ALA A 93 10.97 7.24 1.99
C ALA A 93 12.07 7.92 2.83
N PRO A 94 12.97 7.15 3.46
CA PRO A 94 14.20 7.72 4.00
C PRO A 94 15.10 8.20 2.86
N ARG A 95 15.76 9.36 3.03
CA ARG A 95 16.60 9.94 1.97
C ARG A 95 17.74 9.02 1.52
N ALA A 96 18.42 8.42 2.49
CA ALA A 96 19.51 7.49 2.26
C ALA A 96 19.04 6.08 1.81
N GLY A 97 17.74 5.84 1.71
CA GLY A 97 17.18 4.56 1.32
C GLY A 97 17.12 4.33 -0.19
N ILE A 98 16.70 3.12 -0.55
CA ILE A 98 16.52 2.70 -1.96
C ILE A 98 15.20 3.20 -2.56
N ALA A 99 14.19 3.48 -1.73
CA ALA A 99 12.89 3.95 -2.18
C ALA A 99 12.93 5.42 -2.61
N ARG A 100 12.19 5.74 -3.68
CA ARG A 100 12.05 7.07 -4.26
C ARG A 100 10.58 7.45 -4.39
N VAL A 101 10.29 8.75 -4.42
CA VAL A 101 8.93 9.24 -4.67
C VAL A 101 8.38 8.67 -5.98
N GLY A 102 7.18 8.09 -5.91
CA GLY A 102 6.54 7.38 -7.02
C GLY A 102 6.80 5.87 -7.06
N ASP A 103 7.70 5.33 -6.24
CA ASP A 103 7.84 3.89 -6.06
C ASP A 103 6.67 3.31 -5.27
N VAL A 104 6.45 2.00 -5.43
CA VAL A 104 5.50 1.20 -4.65
C VAL A 104 6.29 0.20 -3.81
N VAL A 105 5.98 0.12 -2.53
CA VAL A 105 6.59 -0.82 -1.59
C VAL A 105 5.55 -1.85 -1.16
N VAL A 106 5.89 -3.11 -1.32
CA VAL A 106 5.12 -4.25 -0.83
C VAL A 106 5.78 -4.76 0.44
N GLY A 107 5.04 -4.75 1.54
CA GLY A 107 5.52 -5.20 2.84
C GLY A 107 5.89 -6.68 2.81
N GLY A 108 7.15 -6.99 3.08
CA GLY A 108 7.60 -8.37 3.21
C GLY A 108 9.11 -8.51 3.33
N THR A 109 9.56 -9.62 3.89
CA THR A 109 10.98 -9.97 3.95
C THR A 109 11.31 -10.91 2.80
N SER A 110 12.19 -10.51 1.88
CA SER A 110 12.73 -11.44 0.89
C SER A 110 13.61 -12.47 1.62
N PRO A 111 13.40 -13.79 1.45
CA PRO A 111 12.57 -14.45 0.44
C PRO A 111 11.18 -14.98 0.91
N ASN A 112 10.85 -14.90 2.20
CA ASN A 112 9.72 -15.65 2.79
C ASN A 112 8.42 -14.86 3.04
N MET A 113 8.44 -13.52 2.95
CA MET A 113 7.30 -12.63 3.23
C MET A 113 6.61 -12.91 4.58
N GLU A 114 7.36 -13.39 5.57
CA GLU A 114 6.78 -13.85 6.85
C GLU A 114 6.18 -12.71 7.67
N ARG A 115 6.86 -11.56 7.68
CA ARG A 115 6.40 -10.33 8.32
C ARG A 115 6.90 -9.14 7.49
N GLY A 116 5.97 -8.33 6.98
CA GLY A 116 6.29 -7.23 6.08
C GLY A 116 6.27 -5.85 6.73
N VAL A 117 5.75 -5.79 7.96
CA VAL A 117 5.59 -4.54 8.69
C VAL A 117 6.16 -4.70 10.08
N ILE A 118 6.90 -3.70 10.55
CA ILE A 118 7.25 -3.53 11.95
C ILE A 118 6.49 -2.33 12.53
N TYR A 119 6.01 -2.46 13.76
CA TYR A 119 5.23 -1.42 14.42
C TYR A 119 6.13 -0.63 15.36
N LEU A 120 6.08 0.70 15.27
CA LEU A 120 6.86 1.63 16.06
C LEU A 120 5.96 2.40 17.03
N ASP A 121 6.48 2.65 18.24
CA ASP A 121 5.86 3.54 19.22
C ASP A 121 6.34 4.97 18.99
N ALA A 122 5.64 5.71 18.14
CA ALA A 122 5.98 7.09 17.81
C ALA A 122 5.85 8.03 19.02
N GLU A 123 4.90 7.79 19.93
CA GLU A 123 4.73 8.60 21.14
C GLU A 123 5.93 8.49 22.07
N LYS A 124 6.47 7.28 22.27
CA LYS A 124 7.69 7.08 23.06
C LYS A 124 8.94 7.53 22.32
N ALA A 125 8.97 7.43 20.99
CA ALA A 125 10.12 7.87 20.19
C ALA A 125 10.48 9.34 20.46
N GLY A 126 9.48 10.22 20.47
CA GLY A 126 9.70 11.65 20.75
C GLY A 126 10.12 11.92 22.19
N LYS A 127 9.46 11.28 23.18
CA LYS A 127 9.70 11.50 24.62
C LYS A 127 11.04 10.95 25.10
N GLU A 128 11.42 9.78 24.61
CA GLU A 128 12.61 9.06 25.08
C GLU A 128 13.81 9.23 24.15
N LYS A 129 13.64 9.96 23.04
CA LYS A 129 14.65 10.09 21.97
C LYS A 129 15.17 8.73 21.50
N ARG A 130 14.26 7.75 21.38
CA ARG A 130 14.60 6.37 21.00
C ARG A 130 13.42 5.64 20.39
N ILE A 131 13.61 5.04 19.21
CA ILE A 131 12.59 4.21 18.57
C ILE A 131 12.43 2.88 19.31
N ARG A 132 11.17 2.52 19.58
CA ARG A 132 10.78 1.22 20.13
C ARG A 132 9.94 0.47 19.11
N ILE A 133 10.39 -0.73 18.75
CA ILE A 133 9.57 -1.69 17.99
C ILE A 133 8.63 -2.37 18.98
N ILE A 134 7.33 -2.27 18.73
CA ILE A 134 6.26 -2.81 19.59
C ILE A 134 5.61 -4.06 19.01
N GLY A 135 5.96 -4.44 17.79
CA GLY A 135 5.47 -5.66 17.16
C GLY A 135 5.81 -5.74 15.68
N ALA A 136 5.23 -6.72 15.02
CA ALA A 136 5.33 -6.92 13.58
C ALA A 136 4.04 -7.54 13.03
N SER A 137 3.80 -7.43 11.73
CA SER A 137 2.62 -7.96 11.07
C SER A 137 2.46 -9.47 11.28
N GLN A 138 1.21 -9.94 11.21
CA GLN A 138 0.92 -11.37 11.17
C GLN A 138 1.46 -12.02 9.88
N THR A 139 1.59 -13.34 9.91
CA THR A 139 1.91 -14.14 8.73
C THR A 139 0.78 -14.04 7.72
N LEU A 140 1.12 -13.76 6.47
CA LEU A 140 0.15 -13.66 5.38
C LEU A 140 -0.32 -15.04 4.92
N PRO A 141 -1.55 -15.16 4.38
CA PRO A 141 -2.00 -16.39 3.75
C PRO A 141 -1.04 -16.82 2.63
N ALA A 142 -0.75 -18.12 2.52
CA ALA A 142 0.19 -18.65 1.51
C ALA A 142 -0.19 -18.27 0.06
N THR A 143 -1.48 -18.13 -0.23
CA THR A 143 -1.98 -17.67 -1.53
C THR A 143 -1.58 -16.24 -1.84
N VAL A 144 -1.60 -15.34 -0.84
CA VAL A 144 -1.15 -13.94 -0.98
C VAL A 144 0.35 -13.90 -1.21
N VAL A 145 1.13 -14.65 -0.41
CA VAL A 145 2.59 -14.74 -0.58
C VAL A 145 2.97 -15.24 -1.97
N LYS A 146 2.29 -16.28 -2.47
CA LYS A 146 2.49 -16.79 -3.83
C LYS A 146 2.18 -15.74 -4.89
N ALA A 147 1.02 -15.08 -4.79
CA ALA A 147 0.61 -14.04 -5.74
C ALA A 147 1.60 -12.88 -5.80
N VAL A 148 2.13 -12.42 -4.66
CA VAL A 148 3.15 -11.37 -4.62
C VAL A 148 4.44 -11.84 -5.27
N ARG A 149 4.90 -13.08 -5.00
CA ARG A 149 6.11 -13.62 -5.63
C ARG A 149 5.99 -13.71 -7.15
N GLU A 150 4.82 -14.10 -7.66
CA GLU A 150 4.53 -14.15 -9.09
C GLU A 150 4.46 -12.74 -9.69
N ALA A 151 3.81 -11.78 -9.02
CA ALA A 151 3.75 -10.40 -9.49
C ALA A 151 5.12 -9.70 -9.53
N MET A 152 6.01 -10.05 -8.59
CA MET A 152 7.30 -9.37 -8.41
C MET A 152 8.47 -10.02 -9.17
N ASN A 153 8.25 -11.16 -9.83
CA ASN A 153 9.24 -11.77 -10.71
C ASN A 153 9.33 -11.01 -12.07
N PRO A 154 10.34 -11.27 -12.92
CA PRO A 154 10.51 -10.55 -14.18
C PRO A 154 9.31 -10.63 -15.13
N GLU A 155 8.62 -11.76 -15.19
CA GLU A 155 7.45 -11.96 -16.04
C GLU A 155 6.23 -11.18 -15.54
N GLY A 156 5.95 -11.26 -14.23
CA GLY A 156 4.88 -10.50 -13.57
C GLY A 156 5.10 -9.00 -13.69
N ARG A 157 6.37 -8.55 -13.56
CA ARG A 157 6.75 -7.14 -13.83
C ARG A 157 6.63 -6.75 -15.29
N LYS A 158 6.64 -7.65 -16.27
CA LYS A 158 6.31 -7.27 -17.64
C LYS A 158 4.80 -7.17 -17.84
N ASP A 159 4.05 -8.07 -17.22
CA ASP A 159 2.58 -8.06 -17.29
C ASP A 159 1.98 -6.81 -16.63
N TRP A 160 2.48 -6.39 -15.46
CA TRP A 160 2.00 -5.18 -14.78
C TRP A 160 2.26 -3.91 -15.62
N GLU A 161 3.39 -3.82 -16.33
CA GLU A 161 3.80 -2.63 -17.10
C GLU A 161 2.88 -2.46 -18.30
N LYS A 162 2.57 -3.59 -18.93
CA LYS A 162 1.60 -3.68 -20.02
C LYS A 162 0.21 -3.24 -19.56
N ARG A 163 -0.26 -3.71 -18.39
CA ARG A 163 -1.58 -3.35 -17.82
C ARG A 163 -1.68 -1.87 -17.46
N LEU A 164 -0.63 -1.29 -16.89
CA LEU A 164 -0.56 0.14 -16.56
C LEU A 164 -0.45 1.05 -17.80
N GLY A 165 -0.43 0.48 -19.00
CA GLY A 165 -0.23 1.23 -20.23
C GLY A 165 1.13 1.94 -20.28
N GLN A 166 2.12 1.51 -19.47
CA GLN A 166 3.45 2.09 -19.45
C GLN A 166 4.23 1.83 -20.75
N ASP A 167 3.74 0.92 -21.59
CA ASP A 167 4.17 0.80 -22.98
C ASP A 167 3.92 2.12 -23.76
N ARG A 168 2.82 2.85 -23.47
CA ARG A 168 2.53 4.17 -24.08
C ARG A 168 3.40 5.29 -23.52
N PHE A 169 3.71 5.29 -22.23
CA PHE A 169 4.63 6.31 -21.66
C PHE A 169 6.04 6.15 -22.24
N THR A 170 6.48 4.89 -22.40
CA THR A 170 7.75 4.54 -23.06
C THR A 170 7.73 4.88 -24.55
N LEU A 171 6.61 4.67 -25.25
CA LEU A 171 6.42 5.03 -26.66
C LEU A 171 6.35 6.56 -26.89
N VAL A 172 5.64 7.30 -26.04
CA VAL A 172 5.60 8.78 -26.07
C VAL A 172 7.01 9.33 -25.86
N MET A 173 7.74 8.81 -24.86
CA MET A 173 9.14 9.18 -24.66
C MET A 173 10.01 8.80 -25.86
N ARG A 174 9.85 7.62 -26.46
CA ARG A 174 10.58 7.24 -27.71
C ARG A 174 10.30 8.19 -28.88
N SER A 175 9.06 8.63 -29.04
CA SER A 175 8.65 9.58 -30.09
C SER A 175 9.22 10.98 -29.85
N VAL A 176 9.25 11.45 -28.60
CA VAL A 176 9.85 12.73 -28.22
C VAL A 176 11.38 12.69 -28.35
N VAL A 177 12.00 11.58 -27.96
CA VAL A 177 13.46 11.35 -28.05
C VAL A 177 13.94 11.29 -29.51
N SER A 178 13.12 10.78 -30.44
CA SER A 178 13.51 10.72 -31.86
C SER A 178 13.50 12.09 -32.57
N SER A 179 12.95 13.13 -31.94
CA SER A 179 12.71 14.44 -32.58
C SER A 179 13.67 15.55 -32.14
N ASN A 180 14.51 15.37 -31.09
CA ASN A 180 15.40 16.42 -30.59
C ASN A 180 16.83 15.90 -30.29
N ASN A 181 17.80 16.45 -31.00
CA ASN A 181 19.23 16.07 -30.97
C ASN A 181 20.02 16.62 -29.74
N GLY A 182 19.39 16.70 -28.56
CA GLY A 182 20.00 17.38 -27.41
C GLY A 182 19.43 17.04 -26.04
N PHE A 183 18.82 15.85 -25.85
CA PHE A 183 18.29 15.45 -24.56
C PHE A 183 19.29 14.59 -23.77
N GLN A 184 19.62 15.03 -22.55
CA GLN A 184 20.53 14.34 -21.65
C GLN A 184 19.86 13.02 -21.17
N PRO A 185 20.55 11.87 -21.20
CA PRO A 185 19.96 10.55 -20.88
C PRO A 185 19.50 10.38 -19.42
N ASP A 186 19.75 11.36 -18.54
CA ASP A 186 19.39 11.31 -17.12
C ASP A 186 17.89 11.45 -16.85
N PHE A 187 17.07 11.86 -17.83
CA PHE A 187 15.61 12.00 -17.64
C PHE A 187 14.85 10.65 -17.67
N VAL A 188 15.47 9.57 -18.16
CA VAL A 188 14.90 8.21 -18.18
C VAL A 188 15.28 7.41 -16.92
N LYS A 189 16.01 8.03 -15.98
CA LYS A 189 16.76 7.30 -14.93
C LYS A 189 15.95 6.90 -13.70
N HIS A 190 14.67 7.22 -13.62
CA HIS A 190 13.78 6.77 -12.54
C HIS A 190 12.49 6.17 -13.10
N LEU A 191 12.59 4.96 -13.66
CA LEU A 191 11.41 4.11 -13.79
C LEU A 191 10.88 3.84 -12.38
N ARG A 192 9.59 4.13 -12.15
CA ARG A 192 8.91 3.81 -10.88
C ARG A 192 9.06 2.32 -10.62
N GLN A 193 9.54 1.96 -9.44
CA GLN A 193 9.82 0.57 -9.11
C GLN A 193 8.78 0.02 -8.14
N ALA A 194 8.50 -1.27 -8.28
CA ALA A 194 7.93 -2.06 -7.21
C ALA A 194 9.07 -2.67 -6.37
N LEU A 195 9.11 -2.33 -5.10
CA LEU A 195 10.06 -2.81 -4.11
C LEU A 195 9.39 -3.79 -3.15
N ILE A 196 10.14 -4.76 -2.64
CA ILE A 196 9.73 -5.60 -1.51
C ILE A 196 10.68 -5.30 -0.37
N GLY A 197 10.13 -5.04 0.82
CA GLY A 197 10.94 -4.92 2.03
C GLY A 197 10.14 -4.57 3.26
N VAL A 198 10.86 -4.22 4.33
CA VAL A 198 10.27 -3.89 5.62
C VAL A 198 9.63 -2.50 5.56
N ILE A 199 8.34 -2.44 5.87
CA ILE A 199 7.61 -1.19 6.08
C ILE A 199 7.58 -0.92 7.58
N ALA A 200 8.02 0.26 8.01
CA ALA A 200 7.85 0.69 9.39
C ALA A 200 6.56 1.48 9.55
N SER A 201 5.75 1.13 10.53
CA SER A 201 4.43 1.73 10.73
C SER A 201 4.23 2.24 12.14
N SER A 202 3.63 3.41 12.30
CA SER A 202 3.26 3.97 13.60
C SER A 202 1.90 4.68 13.53
N LYS A 203 1.20 4.82 14.66
CA LYS A 203 -0.13 5.47 14.68
C LYS A 203 -0.09 6.96 14.29
N GLN A 204 1.09 7.57 14.30
CA GLN A 204 1.37 8.94 13.91
C GLN A 204 2.79 9.03 13.34
N GLY A 205 3.11 10.14 12.67
CA GLY A 205 4.47 10.40 12.19
C GLY A 205 5.49 10.55 13.33
N ILE A 206 6.74 10.18 13.05
CA ILE A 206 7.90 10.46 13.90
C ILE A 206 8.66 11.61 13.22
N GLU A 207 8.81 12.73 13.92
CA GLU A 207 9.43 13.95 13.36
C GLU A 207 10.96 13.94 13.43
N ASP A 208 11.53 13.20 14.39
CA ASP A 208 12.98 13.14 14.62
C ASP A 208 13.66 12.29 13.53
N THR A 209 14.16 12.97 12.50
CA THR A 209 14.80 12.32 11.33
C THR A 209 16.07 11.57 11.70
N THR A 210 16.82 12.00 12.71
CA THR A 210 18.01 11.28 13.17
C THR A 210 17.63 9.92 13.73
N LEU A 211 16.52 9.84 14.49
CA LEU A 211 16.00 8.53 14.93
C LEU A 211 15.56 7.67 13.75
N LEU A 212 14.89 8.25 12.75
CA LEU A 212 14.47 7.53 11.55
C LEU A 212 15.66 6.98 10.76
N GLU A 213 16.71 7.77 10.56
CA GLU A 213 17.94 7.36 9.86
C GLU A 213 18.63 6.20 10.60
N ASN A 214 18.74 6.29 11.93
CA ASN A 214 19.34 5.24 12.75
C ASN A 214 18.57 3.91 12.61
N ILE A 215 17.24 3.93 12.71
CA ILE A 215 16.47 2.69 12.61
C ILE A 215 16.48 2.11 11.19
N VAL A 216 16.57 2.96 10.15
CA VAL A 216 16.71 2.51 8.75
C VAL A 216 17.98 1.68 8.59
N ALA A 217 19.11 2.17 9.12
CA ALA A 217 20.38 1.46 9.08
C ALA A 217 20.36 0.14 9.89
N GLU A 218 19.58 0.08 10.97
CA GLU A 218 19.52 -1.09 11.85
C GLU A 218 18.56 -2.20 11.37
N ARG A 219 17.57 -1.87 10.53
CA ARG A 219 16.41 -2.74 10.25
C ARG A 219 16.04 -2.87 8.77
N ASP A 220 16.86 -2.32 7.87
CA ASP A 220 16.63 -2.35 6.42
C ASP A 220 15.21 -1.85 6.04
N ILE A 221 14.76 -0.79 6.72
CA ILE A 221 13.44 -0.19 6.49
C ILE A 221 13.44 0.50 5.13
N ILE A 222 12.46 0.13 4.28
CA ILE A 222 12.29 0.73 2.96
C ILE A 222 11.52 2.04 3.05
N CYS A 223 10.48 2.09 3.87
CA CYS A 223 9.64 3.28 4.03
C CYS A 223 8.89 3.29 5.37
N PHE A 224 8.35 4.47 5.68
CA PHE A 224 7.51 4.73 6.85
C PHE A 224 6.08 5.06 6.43
N GLU A 225 5.09 4.52 7.11
CA GLU A 225 3.67 4.86 6.91
C GLU A 225 2.90 4.85 8.24
N THR A 226 1.63 5.26 8.24
CA THR A 226 0.88 5.51 9.49
C THR A 226 -0.43 4.76 9.69
N GLN A 227 -0.76 3.85 8.77
CA GLN A 227 -2.06 3.19 8.72
C GLN A 227 -1.98 1.77 9.30
N ALA A 228 -0.95 1.00 8.94
CA ALA A 228 -0.86 -0.42 9.31
C ALA A 228 -0.73 -0.67 10.82
N ALA A 229 -0.17 0.27 11.59
CA ALA A 229 0.01 0.16 13.03
C ALA A 229 -1.30 0.05 13.82
N THR A 230 -2.43 0.44 13.20
CA THR A 230 -3.74 0.25 13.81
C THR A 230 -4.27 -1.17 13.61
N MET A 231 -3.97 -1.82 12.48
CA MET A 231 -4.55 -3.11 12.08
C MET A 231 -3.70 -4.35 12.42
N CYS A 232 -2.89 -4.29 13.49
CA CYS A 232 -1.88 -5.31 13.79
C CYS A 232 -2.42 -6.73 14.03
N SER A 233 -3.72 -6.85 14.28
CA SER A 233 -4.44 -8.11 14.52
C SER A 233 -4.92 -8.81 13.25
N TYR A 234 -4.67 -8.26 12.05
CA TYR A 234 -5.17 -8.81 10.80
C TYR A 234 -4.04 -9.17 9.82
N PRO A 235 -4.11 -10.31 9.12
CA PRO A 235 -3.11 -10.74 8.15
C PRO A 235 -3.32 -10.07 6.78
N PHE A 236 -3.40 -8.74 6.77
CA PHE A 236 -3.53 -7.93 5.56
C PHE A 236 -2.13 -7.58 5.02
N LEU A 237 -1.91 -7.76 3.72
CA LEU A 237 -0.68 -7.32 3.06
C LEU A 237 -0.70 -5.79 2.97
N VAL A 238 0.41 -5.14 3.30
CA VAL A 238 0.56 -3.69 3.12
C VAL A 238 1.23 -3.42 1.79
N VAL A 239 0.56 -2.62 0.95
CA VAL A 239 1.08 -2.11 -0.32
C VAL A 239 0.96 -0.60 -0.27
N THR A 240 2.09 0.10 -0.38
CA THR A 240 2.10 1.55 -0.21
C THR A 240 2.93 2.28 -1.26
N GLY A 241 2.40 3.38 -1.79
CA GLY A 241 3.13 4.30 -2.65
C GLY A 241 3.93 5.32 -1.84
N ILE A 242 5.12 5.68 -2.35
CA ILE A 242 5.94 6.74 -1.74
C ILE A 242 5.51 8.11 -2.27
N SER A 243 5.04 8.97 -1.37
CA SER A 243 4.59 10.33 -1.70
C SER A 243 5.68 11.39 -1.50
N LYS A 244 6.56 11.19 -0.52
CA LYS A 244 7.59 12.18 -0.13
C LYS A 244 8.77 11.53 0.57
N TYR A 245 9.80 12.33 0.85
CA TYR A 245 10.95 11.92 1.68
C TYR A 245 10.76 12.35 3.14
N CYS A 246 11.45 11.66 4.05
CA CYS A 246 11.62 12.10 5.43
C CYS A 246 12.52 13.35 5.41
N ASP A 247 11.93 14.54 5.38
CA ASP A 247 12.65 15.80 5.40
C ASP A 247 12.61 16.43 6.79
N ASN A 248 13.71 17.07 7.18
CA ASN A 248 13.71 18.11 8.21
C ASN A 248 13.12 19.37 7.55
N VAL A 249 11.99 19.87 8.05
CA VAL A 249 11.52 21.22 7.69
C VAL A 249 12.41 22.25 8.37
#